data_AF-A0A6B8KGC8-F1
#
_entry.id   AF-A0A6B8KGC8-F1
#
_cell.length_a   1.000
_cell.length_b   1.000
_cell.length_c   1.000
_cell.angle_alpha   90.00
_cell.angle_beta   90.00
_cell.angle_gamma   90.00
#
_symmetry.space_group_name_H-M   'P 1'
#
loop_
_entity.id
_entity.type
_entity.pdbx_description
1 polymer ?
#
loop_
_entity_poly.entity_id
_entity_poly.type
_entity_poly.pdbx_seq_one_letter_code
_entity_poly.pdbx_strand_id
1 'polypeptide(L)'
;MTQDNSHSHDPQVSKKEADRYTGMAEIDFAISPSVIVCGLAGAVLGFILAMWATSEIPIVFATTIVFGVLSGIFGLFVPWWKPR
;
A
#
# COMPACT_ATOMS: atom_id res chain seq x y z
N MET A 1 -60.18 -14.65 1.38
CA MET A 1 -59.28 -13.80 2.18
C MET A 1 -57.97 -13.73 1.44
N THR A 2 -57.51 -12.51 1.20
CA THR A 2 -56.52 -12.11 0.19
C THR A 2 -55.11 -12.06 0.78
N GLN A 3 -54.12 -12.21 -0.10
CA GLN A 3 -52.86 -11.46 -0.17
C GLN A 3 -51.55 -12.16 0.23
N ASP A 4 -50.73 -12.41 -0.80
CA ASP A 4 -49.27 -12.58 -0.80
C ASP A 4 -48.54 -11.44 -0.08
N ASN A 5 -47.43 -11.74 0.60
CA ASN A 5 -46.30 -10.82 0.74
C ASN A 5 -44.98 -11.58 0.93
N SER A 6 -44.14 -11.53 -0.10
CA SER A 6 -42.71 -11.80 -0.06
C SER A 6 -42.00 -10.75 0.79
N HIS A 7 -41.10 -11.17 1.69
CA HIS A 7 -39.74 -10.64 1.91
C HIS A 7 -39.23 -11.03 3.31
N SER A 8 -38.16 -11.82 3.36
CA SER A 8 -36.87 -11.36 3.90
C SER A 8 -35.93 -12.55 4.06
N HIS A 9 -34.92 -12.56 3.20
CA HIS A 9 -33.70 -13.33 3.36
C HIS A 9 -33.00 -12.94 4.67
N ASP A 10 -32.90 -13.87 5.61
CA ASP A 10 -31.88 -13.84 6.65
C ASP A 10 -31.17 -15.20 6.70
N PRO A 11 -30.03 -15.35 6.00
CA PRO A 11 -28.97 -16.23 6.46
C PRO A 11 -27.95 -15.37 7.22
N GLN A 12 -28.25 -15.06 8.48
CA GLN A 12 -27.32 -14.60 9.51
C GLN A 12 -26.40 -15.76 9.98
N VAL A 13 -25.90 -16.56 9.03
CA VAL A 13 -24.96 -17.66 9.30
C VAL A 13 -23.99 -17.73 8.12
N SER A 14 -22.90 -16.97 8.25
CA SER A 14 -21.56 -17.22 7.67
C SER A 14 -20.84 -15.89 7.40
N LYS A 15 -20.59 -15.11 8.45
CA LYS A 15 -19.59 -14.03 8.44
C LYS A 15 -18.40 -14.31 9.35
N LYS A 16 -18.34 -15.49 9.98
CA LYS A 16 -17.32 -15.84 10.97
C LYS A 16 -16.35 -16.93 10.52
N GLU A 17 -16.52 -17.45 9.30
CA GLU A 17 -15.73 -18.55 8.77
C GLU A 17 -15.00 -18.20 7.45
N ALA A 18 -15.08 -16.93 7.03
CA ALA A 18 -14.25 -16.40 5.96
C ALA A 18 -12.87 -15.89 6.46
N ASP A 19 -12.69 -15.73 7.78
CA ASP A 19 -11.43 -15.21 8.38
C ASP A 19 -10.33 -16.26 8.54
N ARG A 20 -10.59 -17.54 8.22
CA ARG A 20 -9.64 -18.65 8.49
C ARG A 20 -8.87 -19.13 7.25
N TYR A 21 -9.21 -18.62 6.06
CA TYR A 21 -8.58 -19.02 4.79
C TYR A 21 -8.09 -17.84 3.93
N THR A 22 -8.02 -16.63 4.49
CA THR A 22 -7.38 -15.49 3.84
C THR A 22 -5.89 -15.47 4.19
N GLY A 23 -5.20 -16.56 3.80
CA GLY A 23 -3.75 -16.61 3.64
C GLY A 23 -3.26 -15.81 2.42
N MET A 24 -4.13 -14.98 1.86
CA MET A 24 -3.75 -13.81 1.08
C MET A 24 -3.78 -12.67 2.07
N ALA A 25 -2.62 -12.13 2.45
CA ALA A 25 -2.61 -10.73 2.88
C ALA A 25 -3.43 -10.01 1.82
N GLU A 26 -4.61 -9.50 2.18
CA GLU A 26 -5.34 -8.60 1.34
C GLU A 26 -4.34 -7.48 1.12
N ILE A 27 -3.71 -7.54 -0.05
CA ILE A 27 -2.95 -6.47 -0.61
C ILE A 27 -4.02 -5.48 -1.04
N ASP A 28 -4.72 -4.94 -0.04
CA ASP A 28 -4.96 -3.52 0.06
C ASP A 28 -3.57 -2.87 -0.01
N PHE A 29 -3.01 -2.91 -1.21
CA PHE A 29 -2.28 -1.83 -1.87
C PHE A 29 -3.17 -0.56 -1.87
N ALA A 30 -3.85 -0.25 -0.77
CA ALA A 30 -3.81 1.08 -0.21
C ALA A 30 -2.33 1.39 -0.04
N ILE A 31 -1.70 1.78 -1.16
CA ILE A 31 -0.52 2.61 -1.18
C ILE A 31 -0.84 3.69 -0.16
N SER A 32 -0.37 3.50 1.07
CA SER A 32 -0.59 4.47 2.13
C SER A 32 0.04 5.75 1.58
N PRO A 33 -0.59 6.93 1.72
CA PRO A 33 0.02 8.18 1.28
C PRO A 33 1.46 8.32 1.78
N SER A 34 1.77 7.74 2.95
CA SER A 34 3.13 7.58 3.49
C SER A 34 4.09 6.86 2.55
N VAL A 35 3.68 5.78 1.90
CA VAL A 35 4.51 5.00 0.96
C VAL A 35 4.86 5.81 -0.28
N ILE A 36 3.91 6.58 -0.82
CA ILE A 36 4.16 7.47 -1.96
C ILE A 36 5.16 8.54 -1.56
N VAL A 37 4.91 9.20 -0.43
CA VAL A 37 5.75 10.30 0.05
C VAL A 37 7.15 9.79 0.40
N CYS A 38 7.27 8.67 1.11
CA CYS A 38 8.57 8.07 1.40
C CYS A 38 9.27 7.59 0.13
N GLY A 39 8.55 6.99 -0.82
CA GLY A 39 9.14 6.54 -2.09
C GLY A 39 9.65 7.70 -2.95
N LEU A 40 8.87 8.79 -3.06
CA LEU A 40 9.29 10.01 -3.76
C LEU A 40 10.46 10.70 -3.06
N ALA A 41 10.40 10.85 -1.74
CA ALA A 41 11.48 11.45 -0.97
C ALA A 41 12.78 10.63 -1.08
N GLY A 42 12.68 9.30 -1.01
CA GLY A 42 13.79 8.38 -1.22
C GLY A 42 14.38 8.49 -2.62
N ALA A 43 13.54 8.53 -3.66
CA ALA A 43 14.00 8.68 -5.04
C ALA A 43 14.71 10.03 -5.27
N VAL A 44 14.14 11.14 -4.78
CA VAL A 44 14.78 12.47 -4.89
C VAL A 44 16.12 12.50 -4.17
N LEU A 45 16.19 11.94 -2.96
CA LEU A 45 17.44 11.84 -2.22
C LEU A 45 18.47 10.99 -2.96
N GLY A 46 18.08 9.80 -3.44
CA GLY A 46 18.92 8.89 -4.21
C GLY A 46 19.46 9.55 -5.48
N PHE A 47 18.63 10.31 -6.18
CA PHE A 47 19.03 11.06 -7.38
C PHE A 47 20.08 12.14 -7.07
N ILE A 48 19.89 12.94 -6.02
CA ILE A 48 20.84 13.99 -5.63
C ILE A 48 22.21 13.38 -5.26
N LEU A 49 22.20 12.31 -4.47
CA LEU A 49 23.43 11.59 -4.09
C LEU A 49 24.12 10.99 -5.31
N ALA A 50 23.37 10.37 -6.22
CA ALA A 50 23.94 9.74 -7.40
C ALA A 50 24.54 10.74 -8.38
N MET A 51 23.88 11.89 -8.60
CA MET A 51 24.40 13.00 -9.40
C MET A 51 25.70 13.58 -8.84
N TRP A 52 25.89 13.53 -7.52
CA TRP A 52 27.15 13.92 -6.88
C TRP A 52 28.24 12.87 -7.01
N ALA A 53 27.88 11.58 -7.01
CA ALA A 53 28.84 10.48 -7.01
C ALA A 53 29.34 10.11 -8.41
N THR A 54 28.48 10.20 -9.44
CA THR A 54 28.80 9.75 -10.79
C THR A 54 27.99 10.49 -11.86
N SER A 55 28.55 10.59 -13.06
CA SER A 55 27.88 11.09 -14.26
C SER A 55 27.31 9.99 -15.15
N GLU A 56 27.50 8.71 -14.77
CA GLU A 56 26.98 7.57 -15.53
C GLU A 56 25.47 7.46 -15.33
N ILE A 57 24.72 7.86 -16.36
CA ILE A 57 23.26 7.81 -16.44
C ILE A 57 22.66 6.48 -15.96
N PRO A 58 23.17 5.29 -16.37
CA PRO A 58 22.58 4.03 -15.90
C PRO A 58 22.72 3.83 -14.39
N ILE A 59 23.82 4.31 -13.79
CA ILE A 59 24.07 4.19 -12.35
C ILE A 59 23.16 5.15 -11.58
N VAL A 60 23.00 6.38 -12.07
CA VAL A 60 22.07 7.37 -11.47
C VAL A 60 20.63 6.85 -11.49
N PHE A 61 20.19 6.26 -12.59
CA PHE A 61 18.85 5.70 -12.70
C PHE A 61 18.63 4.51 -11.75
N ALA A 62 19.57 3.56 -11.72
CA ALA A 62 19.49 2.39 -10.85
C ALA A 62 19.43 2.77 -9.36
N THR A 63 20.32 3.68 -8.94
CA THR A 63 20.37 4.15 -7.54
C THR A 63 19.11 4.89 -7.13
N THR A 64 18.57 5.76 -7.99
CA THR A 64 17.31 6.48 -7.77
C THR A 64 16.15 5.51 -7.53
N ILE A 65 16.02 4.46 -8.36
CA ILE A 65 14.98 3.46 -8.22
C ILE A 65 15.16 2.66 -6.93
N VAL A 66 16.36 2.18 -6.65
CA VAL A 66 16.63 1.36 -5.46
C VAL A 66 16.31 2.13 -4.18
N PHE A 67 16.73 3.40 -4.09
CA PHE A 67 16.38 4.26 -2.95
C PHE A 67 14.87 4.50 -2.86
N GLY A 68 14.20 4.79 -3.97
CA GLY A 68 12.74 4.99 -3.98
C GLY A 68 11.96 3.75 -3.52
N VAL A 69 12.33 2.56 -4.00
CA VAL A 69 11.67 1.30 -3.61
C VAL A 69 11.92 0.98 -2.15
N LEU A 70 13.17 1.06 -1.68
CA LEU A 70 13.50 0.78 -0.28
C LEU A 70 12.79 1.76 0.66
N SER A 71 12.83 3.06 0.38
CA SER A 71 12.12 4.05 1.18
C SER A 71 10.60 3.86 1.13
N GLY A 72 10.03 3.51 -0.02
CA GLY A 72 8.61 3.18 -0.14
C GLY A 72 8.19 2.01 0.75
N ILE A 73 8.99 0.93 0.78
CA ILE A 73 8.75 -0.22 1.66
C ILE A 73 8.82 0.20 3.13
N PHE A 74 9.80 1.01 3.53
CA PHE A 74 9.84 1.55 4.90
C PHE A 74 8.64 2.44 5.22
N GLY A 75 8.07 3.13 4.23
CA GLY A 75 6.85 3.93 4.37
C GLY A 75 5.60 3.12 4.76
N LEU A 76 5.58 1.80 4.52
CA LEU A 76 4.51 0.91 5.01
C LEU A 76 4.53 0.76 6.53
N PHE A 77 5.71 0.90 7.15
CA PHE A 77 5.89 0.80 8.60
C PHE A 77 5.75 2.14 9.32
N VAL A 78 5.59 3.25 8.58
CA VAL A 78 5.34 4.58 9.16
C VAL A 78 3.83 4.74 9.37
N PRO A 79 3.32 4.64 10.61
CA PRO A 79 1.92 4.95 10.88
C PRO A 79 1.68 6.42 10.53
N TRP A 80 0.91 6.66 9.46
CA TRP A 80 0.47 8.00 9.11
C TRP A 80 -0.45 8.48 10.22
N TRP A 81 0.09 9.32 11.10
CA TRP A 81 -0.60 9.83 12.28
C TRP A 81 -1.89 10.52 11.83
N LYS A 82 -3.03 9.89 12.16
CA LYS A 82 -4.35 10.48 11.96
C LYS A 82 -4.61 11.40 13.16
N PRO A 83 -4.60 12.74 13.00
CA PRO A 83 -5.05 13.61 14.07
C PRO A 83 -6.50 13.25 14.40
N ARG A 84 -6.76 12.90 15.66
CA ARG A 84 -8.06 13.09 16.29
C ARG A 84 -7.96 14.32 17.19
#